data_AF-A0A7J5ZQ44-F1
#
_entry.id   AF-A0A7J5ZQ44-F1
#
_cell.length_a   1.000
_cell.length_b   1.000
_cell.length_c   1.000
_cell.angle_alpha   90.00
_cell.angle_beta   90.00
_cell.angle_gamma   90.00
#
_symmetry.space_group_name_H-M   'P 1'
#
loop_
_entity.id
_entity.type
_entity.pdbx_description
1 polymer ?
#
loop_
_entity_poly.entity_id
_entity_poly.type
_entity_poly.pdbx_seq_one_letter_code
_entity_poly.pdbx_strand_id
1 'polypeptide(L)' 'MLLQTIYPARSQIMRLQVKSDGSVFDPAVQSSILDQIKQKLEENGMLENTTVTWKVQPDGNIFHKKKDDL' A
#
# COMPACT_ATOMS: atom_id res chain seq x y z
N MET A 1 5.20 -17.36 -33.22
CA MET A 1 6.07 -16.73 -32.20
C MET A 1 5.33 -15.49 -31.71
N LEU A 2 4.73 -15.53 -30.52
CA LEU A 2 3.97 -14.38 -30.00
C LEU A 2 4.95 -13.43 -29.31
N LEU A 3 5.06 -12.20 -29.83
CA LEU A 3 5.78 -11.12 -29.17
C LEU A 3 5.02 -10.77 -27.89
N GLN A 4 5.54 -11.16 -26.74
CA GLN A 4 5.06 -10.63 -25.46
C GLN A 4 5.49 -9.17 -25.39
N THR A 5 4.54 -8.25 -25.59
CA THR A 5 4.74 -6.82 -25.34
C THR A 5 5.02 -6.64 -23.85
N ILE A 6 6.29 -6.41 -23.49
CA ILE A 6 6.67 -6.02 -22.13
C ILE A 6 6.26 -4.56 -21.97
N TYR A 7 5.05 -4.32 -21.45
CA TYR A 7 4.67 -2.98 -21.02
C TYR A 7 5.54 -2.61 -19.81
N PRO A 8 6.27 -1.47 -19.85
CA PRO A 8 7.03 -1.04 -18.69
C PRO A 8 6.08 -0.80 -17.52
N ALA A 9 6.17 -1.63 -16.50
CA ALA A 9 5.39 -1.47 -15.28
C ALA A 9 5.81 -0.18 -14.58
N ARG A 10 4.86 0.75 -14.41
CA ARG A 10 5.10 1.98 -13.65
C ARG A 10 4.85 1.72 -12.17
N SER A 11 5.88 1.77 -11.35
CA SER A 11 5.75 1.71 -9.89
C SER A 11 5.63 3.10 -9.29
N GLN A 12 4.69 3.29 -8.36
CA GLN A 12 4.58 4.48 -7.53
C GLN A 12 4.58 4.06 -6.07
N ILE A 13 5.29 4.82 -5.22
CA ILE A 13 5.36 4.57 -3.78
C ILE A 13 4.65 5.71 -3.06
N MET A 14 3.58 5.40 -2.33
CA MET A 14 2.88 6.33 -1.47
C MET A 14 3.36 6.16 -0.03
N ARG A 15 3.73 7.26 0.63
CA ARG A 15 3.98 7.27 2.08
C ARG A 15 2.70 7.68 2.80
N LEU A 16 2.29 6.89 3.79
CA LEU A 16 1.09 7.12 4.58
C LEU A 16 1.48 7.40 6.03
N GLN A 17 0.85 8.42 6.62
CA GLN A 17 0.86 8.62 8.06
C GLN A 17 -0.55 8.34 8.57
N VAL A 18 -0.67 7.40 9.51
CA VAL A 18 -1.94 7.00 10.10
C VAL A 18 -1.97 7.51 11.54
N LYS A 19 -3.05 8.20 11.92
CA LYS A 19 -3.37 8.53 13.30
C LYS A 19 -4.48 7.60 13.76
N SER A 20 -4.29 6.93 14.90
CA SER A 20 -5.21 5.95 15.45
C SER A 20 -5.00 5.90 16.96
N ASP A 21 -6.09 5.76 17.71
CA ASP A 21 -6.04 5.50 19.15
C ASP A 21 -5.70 4.02 19.45
N GLY A 22 -5.86 3.15 18.45
CA GLY A 22 -5.51 1.72 18.49
C GLY A 22 -4.24 1.37 17.69
N SER A 23 -3.77 0.13 17.85
CA SER A 23 -2.57 -0.38 17.16
C SER A 23 -2.81 -0.62 15.67
N VAL A 24 -1.91 -0.12 14.82
CA VAL A 24 -1.87 -0.41 13.37
C VAL A 24 -0.99 -1.63 13.03
N PHE A 25 -0.43 -2.31 14.04
CA PHE A 25 0.39 -3.50 13.86
C PHE A 25 -0.43 -4.79 13.74
N ASP A 26 -1.73 -4.73 14.04
CA ASP A 26 -2.64 -5.85 13.83
C ASP A 26 -2.81 -6.13 12.32
N PRO A 27 -2.52 -7.36 11.84
CA PRO A 27 -2.67 -7.71 10.44
C PRO A 27 -4.07 -7.43 9.85
N ALA A 28 -5.13 -7.58 10.64
CA ALA A 28 -6.49 -7.29 10.21
C ALA A 28 -6.71 -5.80 9.94
N VAL A 29 -6.10 -4.94 10.77
CA VAL A 29 -6.11 -3.48 10.57
C VAL A 29 -5.33 -3.12 9.31
N GLN A 30 -4.17 -3.72 9.09
CA GLN A 30 -3.36 -3.50 7.88
C GLN A 30 -4.07 -3.95 6.61
N SER A 31 -4.76 -5.09 6.64
CA SER A 31 -5.59 -5.53 5.51
C SER A 31 -6.70 -4.53 5.23
N SER A 32 -7.41 -4.10 6.28
CA SER A 32 -8.52 -3.16 6.17
C SER A 32 -8.09 -1.80 5.58
N ILE A 33 -6.91 -1.30 5.93
CA ILE A 33 -6.36 -0.06 5.33
C ILE A 33 -6.04 -0.28 3.85
N LEU A 34 -5.43 -1.42 3.49
CA LEU A 34 -5.10 -1.72 2.10
C LEU A 34 -6.35 -1.86 1.23
N ASP A 35 -7.40 -2.49 1.76
CA ASP A 35 -8.66 -2.66 1.06
C ASP A 35 -9.39 -1.33 0.86
N GLN A 36 -9.34 -0.41 1.83
CA GLN A 36 -9.83 0.96 1.64
C GLN A 36 -9.07 1.71 0.53
N ILE A 37 -7.76 1.49 0.37
CA ILE A 37 -6.99 2.08 -0.73
C ILE A 37 -7.41 1.49 -2.07
N LYS A 38 -7.58 0.17 -2.16
CA LYS A 38 -8.06 -0.50 -3.37
C LYS A 38 -9.46 -0.01 -3.76
N GLN A 39 -10.37 0.07 -2.80
CA GLN A 39 -11.73 0.58 -3.02
C GLN A 39 -11.70 2.00 -3.60
N LYS A 40 -10.91 2.91 -3.03
CA LYS A 40 -10.78 4.27 -3.58
C LYS A 40 -10.21 4.29 -4.99
N LEU A 41 -9.25 3.42 -5.30
CA LEU A 41 -8.73 3.30 -6.67
C LEU A 41 -9.79 2.77 -7.63
N GLU A 42 -10.61 1.81 -7.20
CA GLU A 42 -11.72 1.27 -7.98
C GLU A 42 -12.78 2.34 -8.26
N GLU A 43 -13.19 3.09 -7.23
CA GLU A 43 -14.13 4.22 -7.36
C GLU A 43 -13.64 5.30 -8.34
N ASN A 44 -12.32 5.39 -8.56
CA ASN A 44 -11.70 6.30 -9.52
C ASN A 44 -11.32 5.64 -10.86
N GLY A 45 -11.70 4.38 -11.10
CA GLY A 45 -11.41 3.65 -12.34
C GLY A 45 -9.93 3.28 -12.53
N MET A 46 -9.14 3.23 -11.44
CA MET A 46 -7.69 3.03 -11.47
C MET A 46 -7.25 1.61 -11.09
N LEU A 47 -8.16 0.75 -10.62
CA LEU A 47 -7.79 -0.56 -10.07
C LEU A 47 -7.52 -1.64 -11.14
N GLU A 48 -8.18 -1.60 -12.30
CA GLU A 48 -8.24 -2.70 -13.28
C GLU A 48 -6.86 -3.24 -13.72
N ASN A 49 -5.83 -2.40 -13.76
CA ASN A 49 -4.46 -2.78 -14.12
C ASN A 49 -3.42 -2.40 -13.06
N THR A 50 -3.86 -2.18 -11.82
CA THR A 50 -3.01 -1.72 -10.71
C THR A 50 -2.92 -2.78 -9.63
N THR A 51 -1.71 -3.23 -9.33
CA THR A 51 -1.44 -4.04 -8.14
C THR A 51 -1.07 -3.14 -6.96
N VAL A 52 -1.84 -3.22 -5.88
CA VAL A 52 -1.57 -2.47 -4.64
C VAL A 52 -1.05 -3.42 -3.57
N THR A 53 0.15 -3.16 -3.07
CA THR A 53 0.80 -3.98 -2.04
C THR A 53 1.45 -3.10 -0.99
N TRP A 54 1.66 -3.67 0.19
CA TRP A 54 2.50 -3.06 1.20
C TRP A 54 3.97 -3.15 0.81
N LYS A 55 4.71 -2.05 1.00
CA LYS A 55 6.16 -2.10 0.99
C LYS A 55 6.65 -2.50 2.37
N VAL A 56 6.97 -3.78 2.53
CA VAL A 56 7.60 -4.32 3.74
C VAL A 56 9.02 -3.73 3.84
N GLN A 57 9.37 -3.17 4.98
CA GLN A 57 10.69 -2.61 5.23
C GLN A 57 11.69 -3.71 5.61
N PRO A 58 13.01 -3.44 5.61
CA PRO A 58 14.02 -4.47 5.90
C PRO A 58 13.88 -5.16 7.25
N ASP A 59 13.18 -4.53 8.20
CA ASP A 59 12.88 -5.09 9.53
C ASP A 59 11.61 -5.97 9.56
N GLY A 60 10.96 -6.18 8.41
CA GLY A 60 9.73 -6.95 8.29
C GLY A 60 8.45 -6.16 8.61
N ASN A 61 8.56 -4.90 9.03
CA ASN A 61 7.40 -4.08 9.38
C ASN A 61 6.91 -3.24 8.19
N ILE A 62 5.61 -2.94 8.19
CA ILE A 62 4.98 -2.03 7.22
C ILE A 62 4.92 -0.61 7.80
N PHE A 63 4.46 -0.51 9.05
CA PHE A 63 4.30 0.74 9.78
C PHE A 63 5.38 0.89 10.85
N HIS A 64 5.77 2.15 11.09
CA HIS A 64 6.61 2.53 12.21
C HIS A 64 5.91 3.64 12.99
N LYS A 65 6.03 3.61 14.32
CA LYS A 65 5.62 4.77 15.12
C LYS A 65 6.51 5.94 14.70
N LYS A 66 5.89 7.06 14.36
CA LYS A 66 6.63 8.31 14.14
C LYS A 66 7.33 8.63 15.47
N LYS A 67 8.65 8.76 15.45
CA LYS A 67 9.37 9.36 16.58
C LYS A 67 9.01 10.84 16.56
N ASP A 68 8.57 11.37 17.69
CA ASP A 68 8.50 12.80 17.83
C ASP A 68 9.95 13.32 17.74
N ASP A 69 10.18 14.28 16.85
CA ASP A 69 11.45 14.99 16.79
C ASP A 69 11.54 15.78 18.12
N LEU A 70 12.32 15.27 19.08
CA LEU A 70 12.62 15.92 20.36
C LEU A 70 13.38 17.24 20.15
#